data_AF-Q8E3F1-F1
#
_entry.id   AF-Q8E3F1-F1
#
_cell.length_a   1.000
_cell.length_b   1.000
_cell.length_c   1.000
_cell.angle_alpha   90.00
_cell.angle_beta   90.00
_cell.angle_gamma   90.00
#
_symmetry.space_group_name_H-M   'P 1'
#
loop_
_entity.id
_entity.type
_entity.pdbx_description
1 polymer ?
#
loop_
_entity_poly.entity_id
_entity_poly.type
_entity_poly.pdbx_seq_one_letter_code
_entity_poly.pdbx_strand_id
1 'polypeptide(L)'
;MKTLKKLLSNYKFDIKKFKLGMRTFKTGLSVFLVLLVFHLFGWKGLQIGALTAVFSLREDFDKSVHFGFSRIIGNSIGGLLSLVFFAFNEIFHQAFWVTLLIVPICTMLCIMINVACNNKSGIIGGTAALLIITLSIPSGETILYVFARIFETFCGVFIAMMVNTDIEILRKKLKNNKL
;
A
#
# COMPACT_ATOMS: atom_id res chain seq x y z
N MET A 1 -7.77 -8.79 -33.33
CA MET A 1 -8.25 -10.07 -32.74
C MET A 1 -7.13 -11.07 -32.41
N LYS A 2 -6.13 -11.30 -33.29
CA LYS A 2 -5.00 -12.23 -33.02
C LYS A 2 -4.16 -11.85 -31.78
N THR A 3 -3.90 -10.56 -31.57
CA THR A 3 -3.15 -10.06 -30.40
C THR A 3 -3.88 -10.28 -29.07
N LEU A 4 -5.20 -10.08 -29.07
CA LEU A 4 -6.05 -10.31 -27.89
C LEU A 4 -6.10 -11.79 -27.51
N LYS A 5 -6.25 -12.70 -28.50
CA LYS A 5 -6.18 -14.14 -28.25
C LYS A 5 -4.82 -14.58 -27.67
N LYS A 6 -3.71 -13.98 -28.15
CA LYS A 6 -2.35 -14.25 -27.63
C LYS A 6 -2.18 -13.74 -26.19
N LEU A 7 -2.75 -12.59 -25.86
CA LEU A 7 -2.78 -12.08 -24.48
C LEU A 7 -3.58 -13.01 -23.57
N LEU A 8 -4.81 -13.36 -23.95
CA LEU A 8 -5.68 -14.23 -23.17
C LEU A 8 -5.08 -15.63 -22.98
N SER A 9 -4.33 -16.15 -23.95
CA SER A 9 -3.66 -17.45 -23.80
C SER A 9 -2.59 -17.49 -22.70
N ASN A 10 -2.06 -16.34 -22.27
CA ASN A 10 -1.09 -16.26 -21.18
C ASN A 10 -1.75 -16.31 -19.79
N TYR A 11 -3.06 -16.07 -19.68
CA TYR A 11 -3.82 -16.06 -18.42
C TYR A 11 -4.62 -17.35 -18.21
N LYS A 12 -4.07 -18.51 -18.62
CA LYS A 12 -4.68 -19.82 -18.36
C LYS A 12 -4.35 -20.28 -16.93
N PHE A 13 -5.36 -20.78 -16.22
CA PHE A 13 -5.17 -21.34 -14.89
C PHE A 13 -4.47 -22.70 -14.99
N ASP A 14 -3.30 -22.82 -14.35
CA ASP A 14 -2.52 -24.06 -14.27
C ASP A 14 -2.64 -24.65 -12.87
N ILE A 15 -3.48 -25.69 -12.73
CA ILE A 15 -3.72 -26.39 -11.47
C ILE A 15 -2.41 -26.91 -10.86
N LYS A 16 -1.41 -27.30 -11.66
CA LYS A 16 -0.14 -27.83 -11.14
C LYS A 16 0.67 -26.77 -10.38
N LYS A 17 0.47 -25.49 -10.70
CA LYS A 17 1.11 -24.34 -10.02
C LYS A 17 0.30 -23.83 -8.84
N PHE A 18 -0.94 -24.27 -8.66
CA PHE A 18 -1.80 -23.89 -7.54
C PHE A 18 -1.35 -24.59 -6.25
N LYS A 19 -0.25 -24.11 -5.66
CA LYS A 19 0.33 -24.62 -4.43
C LYS A 19 0.52 -23.48 -3.44
N LEU A 20 0.33 -23.77 -2.16
CA LEU A 20 0.57 -22.80 -1.10
C LEU A 20 2.08 -22.64 -0.89
N GLY A 21 2.66 -21.61 -1.50
CA GLY A 21 4.05 -21.21 -1.28
C GLY A 21 4.23 -20.54 0.09
N MET A 22 5.45 -20.61 0.64
CA MET A 22 5.78 -19.98 1.93
C MET A 22 5.45 -18.49 1.94
N ARG A 23 5.83 -17.76 0.88
CA ARG A 23 5.50 -16.33 0.75
C ARG A 23 3.99 -16.09 0.81
N THR A 24 3.19 -16.88 0.11
CA THR A 24 1.72 -16.79 0.12
C THR A 24 1.16 -17.02 1.52
N PHE A 25 1.69 -18.02 2.25
CA PHE A 25 1.31 -18.26 3.64
C PHE A 25 1.66 -17.09 4.55
N LYS A 26 2.91 -16.57 4.49
CA LYS A 26 3.32 -15.38 5.25
C LYS A 26 2.40 -14.19 4.95
N THR A 27 2.04 -13.99 3.68
CA THR A 27 1.10 -12.93 3.27
C THR A 27 -0.29 -13.10 3.90
N GLY A 28 -0.86 -14.30 3.84
CA GLY A 28 -2.14 -14.58 4.50
C GLY A 28 -2.10 -14.32 6.01
N LEU A 29 -1.02 -14.74 6.68
CA LEU A 29 -0.84 -14.50 8.11
C LEU A 29 -0.69 -13.01 8.43
N SER A 30 0.06 -12.25 7.64
CA SER A 30 0.17 -10.79 7.83
C SER A 30 -1.17 -10.09 7.69
N VAL A 31 -1.98 -10.48 6.71
CA VAL A 31 -3.34 -9.93 6.56
C VAL A 31 -4.19 -10.28 7.77
N PHE A 32 -4.18 -11.55 8.21
CA PHE A 32 -4.89 -11.96 9.42
C PHE A 32 -4.52 -11.13 10.64
N LEU A 33 -3.21 -10.90 10.87
CA LEU A 33 -2.74 -10.09 12.00
C LEU A 33 -3.11 -8.61 11.87
N VAL A 34 -3.04 -8.03 10.67
CA VAL A 34 -3.54 -6.65 10.45
C VAL A 34 -5.02 -6.57 10.80
N LEU A 35 -5.83 -7.51 10.32
CA LEU A 35 -7.27 -7.54 10.60
C LEU A 35 -7.54 -7.63 12.09
N LEU A 36 -6.85 -8.55 12.77
CA LEU A 36 -7.00 -8.77 14.21
C LEU A 36 -6.61 -7.53 15.02
N VAL A 37 -5.43 -6.96 14.76
CA VAL A 37 -4.95 -5.78 15.48
C VAL A 37 -5.90 -4.60 15.28
N PHE A 38 -6.27 -4.29 14.03
CA PHE A 38 -7.14 -3.14 13.76
C PHE A 38 -8.52 -3.33 14.39
N HIS A 39 -9.05 -4.55 14.39
CA HIS A 39 -10.32 -4.85 15.04
C HIS A 39 -10.25 -4.67 16.55
N LEU A 40 -9.20 -5.19 17.21
CA LEU A 40 -9.02 -5.08 18.67
C LEU A 40 -8.87 -3.63 19.15
N PHE A 41 -8.20 -2.79 18.38
CA PHE A 41 -7.98 -1.37 18.72
C PHE A 41 -9.03 -0.42 18.13
N GLY A 42 -10.00 -0.91 17.36
CA GLY A 42 -11.04 -0.09 16.71
C GLY A 42 -10.49 0.89 15.68
N TRP A 43 -9.34 0.60 15.06
CA TRP A 43 -8.70 1.50 14.09
C TRP A 43 -9.40 1.47 12.72
N LYS A 44 -9.51 2.64 12.08
CA LYS A 44 -10.06 2.78 10.73
C LYS A 44 -9.03 2.36 9.65
N GLY A 45 -9.52 2.26 8.41
CA GLY A 45 -8.72 2.01 7.20
C GLY A 45 -7.97 0.68 7.15
N LEU A 46 -8.59 -0.34 7.75
CA LEU A 46 -8.29 -1.77 7.59
C LEU A 46 -7.85 -2.18 6.18
N GLN A 47 -8.51 -1.66 5.13
CA GLN A 47 -8.20 -2.04 3.75
C GLN A 47 -6.77 -1.63 3.35
N ILE A 48 -6.31 -0.44 3.75
CA ILE A 48 -4.99 0.04 3.38
C ILE A 48 -3.90 -0.66 4.17
N GLY A 49 -4.12 -0.92 5.46
CA GLY A 49 -3.22 -1.73 6.26
C GLY A 49 -3.02 -3.12 5.64
N ALA A 50 -4.13 -3.79 5.29
CA ALA A 50 -4.10 -5.14 4.72
C ALA A 50 -3.43 -5.17 3.35
N LEU A 51 -3.78 -4.25 2.44
CA LEU A 51 -3.13 -4.14 1.14
C LEU A 51 -1.63 -3.87 1.29
N THR A 52 -1.26 -2.97 2.19
CA THR A 52 0.15 -2.67 2.45
C THR A 52 0.90 -3.90 2.94
N ALA A 53 0.31 -4.71 3.81
CA ALA A 53 0.93 -5.96 4.25
C ALA A 53 1.16 -6.95 3.10
N VAL A 54 0.19 -7.10 2.20
CA VAL A 54 0.30 -7.93 0.99
C VAL A 54 1.44 -7.45 0.09
N PHE A 55 1.48 -6.14 -0.16
CA PHE A 55 2.41 -5.57 -1.11
C PHE A 55 3.84 -5.41 -0.59
N SER A 56 4.03 -5.31 0.73
CA SER A 56 5.36 -5.21 1.36
C SER A 56 6.10 -6.55 1.40
N LEU A 57 5.38 -7.68 1.47
CA LEU A 57 6.02 -8.99 1.49
C LEU A 57 6.63 -9.37 0.13
N ARG A 58 7.93 -9.67 0.18
CA ARG A 58 8.74 -10.20 -0.93
C ARG A 58 9.40 -11.51 -0.48
N GLU A 59 9.99 -12.22 -1.43
CA GLU A 59 10.72 -13.47 -1.13
C GLU A 59 11.95 -13.19 -0.27
N ASP A 60 12.67 -12.11 -0.56
CA ASP A 60 13.81 -11.66 0.22
C ASP A 60 13.40 -10.62 1.28
N PHE A 61 13.99 -10.73 2.47
CA PHE A 61 13.72 -9.83 3.59
C PHE A 61 14.13 -8.39 3.29
N ASP A 62 15.34 -8.16 2.79
CA ASP A 62 15.84 -6.81 2.47
C ASP A 62 14.97 -6.13 1.41
N LYS A 63 14.52 -6.90 0.41
CA LYS A 63 13.55 -6.41 -0.57
C LYS A 63 12.23 -6.06 0.09
N SER A 64 11.77 -6.84 1.07
CA SER A 64 10.54 -6.54 1.80
C SER A 64 10.66 -5.23 2.60
N VAL A 65 11.80 -5.00 3.27
CA VAL A 65 12.08 -3.73 3.97
C VAL A 65 12.07 -2.57 2.98
N HIS A 66 12.83 -2.67 1.89
CA HIS A 66 12.94 -1.62 0.88
C HIS A 66 11.57 -1.29 0.28
N PHE A 67 10.78 -2.31 -0.08
CA PHE A 67 9.43 -2.11 -0.61
C PHE A 67 8.46 -1.53 0.42
N GLY A 68 8.55 -1.96 1.68
CA GLY A 68 7.73 -1.43 2.77
C GLY A 68 8.02 0.05 3.02
N PHE A 69 9.29 0.42 3.14
CA PHE A 69 9.69 1.81 3.35
C PHE A 69 9.33 2.71 2.16
N SER A 70 9.51 2.19 0.95
CA SER A 70 9.08 2.85 -0.29
C SER A 70 7.58 3.21 -0.27
N ARG A 71 6.73 2.33 0.31
CA ARG A 71 5.30 2.62 0.49
C ARG A 71 5.01 3.67 1.53
N ILE A 72 5.71 3.65 2.66
CA ILE A 72 5.54 4.67 3.70
C ILE A 72 5.85 6.06 3.12
N ILE A 73 6.98 6.19 2.40
CA ILE A 73 7.34 7.46 1.72
C ILE A 73 6.29 7.83 0.67
N GLY A 74 5.93 6.90 -0.20
CA GLY A 74 4.99 7.16 -1.29
C GLY A 74 3.64 7.64 -0.77
N ASN A 75 3.06 6.91 0.19
CA ASN A 75 1.78 7.26 0.80
C ASN A 75 1.85 8.57 1.58
N SER A 76 2.99 8.88 2.21
CA SER A 76 3.19 10.18 2.87
C SER A 76 3.21 11.33 1.88
N ILE A 77 3.90 11.21 0.74
CA ILE A 77 3.89 12.21 -0.33
C ILE A 77 2.46 12.43 -0.85
N GLY A 78 1.73 11.34 -1.14
CA GLY A 78 0.34 11.41 -1.59
C GLY A 78 -0.58 12.07 -0.56
N GLY A 79 -0.43 11.70 0.71
CA GLY A 79 -1.16 12.30 1.83
C GLY A 79 -0.89 13.79 1.98
N LEU A 80 0.37 14.22 1.93
CA LEU A 80 0.73 15.64 2.01
C LEU A 80 0.18 16.45 0.83
N LEU A 81 0.25 15.92 -0.40
CA LEU A 81 -0.32 16.58 -1.57
C LEU A 81 -1.85 16.65 -1.51
N SER A 82 -2.52 15.71 -0.84
CA SER A 82 -3.96 15.80 -0.62
C SER A 82 -4.31 17.00 0.27
N LEU A 83 -3.50 17.31 1.29
CA LEU A 83 -3.71 18.50 2.13
C LEU A 83 -3.61 19.79 1.31
N VAL A 84 -2.66 19.85 0.36
CA VAL A 84 -2.57 20.97 -0.59
C VAL A 84 -3.86 21.09 -1.40
N PHE A 85 -4.36 19.98 -1.96
CA PHE A 85 -5.64 19.97 -2.67
C PHE A 85 -6.78 20.53 -1.81
N PHE A 86 -6.92 20.08 -0.55
CA PHE A 86 -8.00 20.56 0.32
C PHE A 86 -7.88 22.03 0.68
N ALA A 87 -6.66 22.56 0.83
CA ALA A 87 -6.45 23.99 1.03
C ALA A 87 -7.01 24.80 -0.16
N PHE A 88 -6.73 24.38 -1.40
CA PHE A 88 -7.34 24.99 -2.59
C PHE A 88 -8.86 24.78 -2.63
N ASN A 89 -9.32 23.58 -2.32
CA ASN A 89 -10.75 23.26 -2.36
C ASN A 89 -11.55 24.15 -1.40
N GLU A 90 -11.02 24.43 -0.21
CA GLU A 90 -11.64 25.30 0.80
C GLU A 90 -11.65 26.78 0.35
N ILE A 91 -10.54 27.29 -0.19
CA ILE A 91 -10.43 28.67 -0.70
C ILE A 91 -11.47 28.95 -1.80
N PHE A 92 -11.75 27.95 -2.64
CA PHE A 92 -12.64 28.08 -3.79
C PHE A 92 -14.03 27.46 -3.55
N HIS A 93 -14.47 27.36 -2.28
CA HIS A 93 -15.81 26.91 -1.88
C HIS A 93 -16.24 25.58 -2.52
N GLN A 94 -15.30 24.63 -2.62
CA GLN A 94 -15.52 23.29 -3.15
C GLN A 94 -16.04 23.24 -4.59
N ALA A 95 -15.71 24.26 -5.38
CA ALA A 95 -16.07 24.29 -6.78
C ALA A 95 -15.44 23.10 -7.54
N PHE A 96 -16.26 22.37 -8.30
CA PHE A 96 -15.83 21.13 -8.97
C PHE A 96 -14.66 21.32 -9.95
N TRP A 97 -14.53 22.51 -10.55
CA TRP A 97 -13.41 22.83 -11.44
C TRP A 97 -12.05 22.76 -10.74
N VAL A 98 -12.01 23.00 -9.42
CA VAL A 98 -10.80 22.85 -8.58
C VAL A 98 -10.39 21.38 -8.55
N THR A 99 -11.34 20.47 -8.36
CA THR A 99 -11.08 19.02 -8.42
C THR A 99 -10.60 18.61 -9.81
N LEU A 100 -11.23 19.09 -10.89
CA LEU A 100 -10.83 18.80 -12.26
C LEU A 100 -9.39 19.22 -12.58
N LEU A 101 -8.93 20.33 -12.02
CA LEU A 101 -7.62 20.90 -12.32
C LEU A 101 -6.53 20.47 -11.33
N ILE A 102 -6.81 20.57 -10.03
CA ILE A 102 -5.82 20.38 -8.97
C ILE A 102 -5.52 18.88 -8.74
N VAL A 103 -6.50 17.98 -8.81
CA VAL A 103 -6.24 16.54 -8.59
C VAL A 103 -5.27 15.97 -9.63
N PRO A 104 -5.41 16.22 -10.95
CA PRO A 104 -4.42 15.80 -11.93
C PRO A 104 -3.03 16.42 -11.70
N ILE A 105 -2.97 17.72 -11.36
CA ILE A 105 -1.70 18.40 -11.06
C ILE A 105 -1.00 17.76 -9.86
N CYS A 106 -1.71 17.57 -8.75
CA CYS A 106 -1.19 16.88 -7.57
C CYS A 106 -0.77 15.45 -7.90
N THR A 107 -1.47 14.75 -8.79
CA THR A 107 -1.09 13.40 -9.22
C THR A 107 0.22 13.40 -9.99
N MET A 108 0.39 14.32 -10.95
CA MET A 108 1.65 14.48 -11.68
C MET A 108 2.80 14.85 -10.73
N LEU A 109 2.56 15.78 -9.80
CA LEU A 109 3.54 16.15 -8.77
C LEU A 109 3.90 14.96 -7.87
N CYS A 110 2.92 14.15 -7.45
CA CYS A 110 3.16 12.95 -6.65
C CYS A 110 4.10 11.99 -7.38
N ILE A 111 3.90 11.78 -8.67
CA ILE A 111 4.77 10.95 -9.51
C ILE A 111 6.17 11.57 -9.59
N MET A 112 6.27 12.86 -9.93
CA MET A 112 7.53 13.57 -10.09
C MET A 112 8.37 13.56 -8.81
N ILE A 113 7.76 13.83 -7.66
CA ILE A 113 8.44 13.82 -6.35
C ILE A 113 8.93 12.41 -6.03
N ASN A 114 8.11 11.38 -6.23
CA ASN A 114 8.57 10.00 -6.01
C ASN A 114 9.73 9.61 -6.94
N VAL A 115 9.70 10.02 -8.21
CA VAL A 115 10.81 9.79 -9.14
C VAL A 115 12.07 10.54 -8.70
N ALA A 116 11.94 11.81 -8.31
CA ALA A 116 13.05 12.62 -7.82
C ALA A 116 13.67 12.07 -6.54
N CYS A 117 12.87 11.47 -5.65
CA CYS A 117 13.35 10.77 -4.45
C CYS A 117 13.86 9.34 -4.71
N ASN A 118 14.00 8.93 -5.97
CA ASN A 118 14.35 7.55 -6.37
C ASN A 118 13.38 6.47 -5.81
N ASN A 119 12.14 6.86 -5.51
CA ASN A 119 11.11 6.03 -4.89
C ASN A 119 10.09 5.46 -5.92
N LYS A 120 10.58 4.90 -7.03
CA LYS A 120 9.71 4.46 -8.14
C LYS A 120 8.68 3.40 -7.72
N SER A 121 9.04 2.48 -6.81
CA SER A 121 8.12 1.47 -6.28
C SER A 121 6.99 2.05 -5.41
N GLY A 122 7.15 3.28 -4.92
CA GLY A 122 6.18 3.98 -4.08
C GLY A 122 5.12 4.74 -4.87
N ILE A 123 5.33 4.96 -6.18
CA ILE A 123 4.44 5.77 -7.03
C ILE A 123 2.99 5.29 -6.96
N ILE A 124 2.73 3.99 -7.16
CA ILE A 124 1.38 3.43 -7.15
C ILE A 124 0.71 3.61 -5.78
N GLY A 125 1.47 3.43 -4.70
CA GLY A 125 0.97 3.65 -3.35
C GLY A 125 0.60 5.12 -3.12
N GLY A 126 1.54 6.02 -3.44
CA GLY A 126 1.36 7.46 -3.23
C GLY A 126 0.23 8.05 -4.05
N THR A 127 0.11 7.70 -5.33
CA THR A 127 -1.01 8.17 -6.16
C THR A 127 -2.34 7.57 -5.71
N ALA A 128 -2.38 6.29 -5.29
CA ALA A 128 -3.58 5.71 -4.72
C ALA A 128 -4.00 6.41 -3.42
N ALA A 129 -3.05 6.71 -2.53
CA ALA A 129 -3.32 7.45 -1.30
C ALA A 129 -3.89 8.85 -1.61
N LEU A 130 -3.23 9.61 -2.50
CA LEU A 130 -3.73 10.92 -2.94
C LEU A 130 -5.18 10.82 -3.45
N LEU A 131 -5.44 9.96 -4.44
CA LEU A 131 -6.74 9.87 -5.10
C LEU A 131 -7.84 9.36 -4.17
N ILE A 132 -7.55 8.36 -3.33
CA ILE A 132 -8.52 7.86 -2.35
C ILE A 132 -8.90 8.99 -1.39
N ILE A 133 -7.92 9.74 -0.88
CA ILE A 133 -8.19 10.80 0.10
C ILE A 133 -8.95 11.96 -0.56
N THR A 134 -8.51 12.45 -1.72
CA THR A 134 -9.12 13.63 -2.37
C THR A 134 -10.50 13.34 -2.97
N LEU A 135 -10.77 12.10 -3.41
CA LEU A 135 -12.02 11.75 -4.10
C LEU A 135 -13.05 11.04 -3.21
N SER A 136 -12.69 10.56 -2.02
CA SER A 136 -13.60 9.76 -1.17
C SER A 136 -14.02 10.46 0.13
N ILE A 137 -13.46 11.62 0.48
CA ILE A 137 -13.69 12.25 1.79
C ILE A 137 -14.45 13.59 1.62
N PRO A 138 -15.58 13.78 2.32
CA PRO A 138 -16.22 15.08 2.45
C PRO A 138 -15.35 16.05 3.26
N SER A 139 -15.24 17.29 2.81
CA SER A 139 -14.42 18.33 3.43
C SER A 139 -14.83 18.55 4.91
N GLY A 140 -13.91 18.30 5.84
CA GLY A 140 -14.13 18.52 7.28
C GLY A 140 -13.34 17.59 8.20
N GLU A 141 -13.11 16.33 7.81
CA GLU A 141 -12.30 15.34 8.57
C GLU A 141 -10.89 15.11 8.00
N THR A 142 -10.45 16.01 7.12
CA THR A 142 -9.37 15.77 6.17
C THR A 142 -8.02 15.46 6.82
N ILE A 143 -7.59 16.26 7.80
CA ILE A 143 -6.24 16.17 8.36
C ILE A 143 -6.07 14.85 9.14
N LEU A 144 -7.03 14.54 10.02
CA LEU A 144 -7.02 13.30 10.79
C LEU A 144 -7.00 12.08 9.89
N TYR A 145 -7.73 12.13 8.77
CA TYR A 145 -7.75 11.03 7.82
C TYR A 145 -6.42 10.85 7.09
N VAL A 146 -5.74 11.94 6.69
CA VAL A 146 -4.41 11.84 6.08
C VAL A 146 -3.42 11.17 7.03
N PHE A 147 -3.41 11.57 8.31
CA PHE A 147 -2.57 10.93 9.31
C PHE A 147 -2.95 9.46 9.53
N ALA A 148 -4.25 9.15 9.59
CA ALA A 148 -4.72 7.77 9.68
C ALA A 148 -4.19 6.94 8.51
N ARG A 149 -4.22 7.44 7.29
CA ARG A 149 -3.76 6.71 6.09
C ARG A 149 -2.26 6.40 6.11
N ILE A 150 -1.45 7.36 6.55
CA ILE A 150 0.00 7.16 6.73
C ILE A 150 0.25 6.13 7.85
N PHE A 151 -0.47 6.26 8.96
CA PHE A 151 -0.38 5.35 10.10
C PHE A 151 -0.78 3.91 9.73
N GLU A 152 -1.89 3.72 9.03
CA GLU A 152 -2.38 2.43 8.56
C GLU A 152 -1.34 1.72 7.67
N THR A 153 -0.70 2.50 6.79
CA THR A 153 0.39 2.02 5.93
C THR A 153 1.57 1.56 6.78
N PHE A 154 1.97 2.37 7.75
CA PHE A 154 3.04 2.03 8.68
C PHE A 154 2.76 0.73 9.43
N CYS A 155 1.56 0.56 10.01
CA CYS A 155 1.15 -0.66 10.68
C CYS A 155 1.19 -1.88 9.75
N GLY A 156 0.68 -1.73 8.52
CA GLY A 156 0.70 -2.81 7.53
C GLY A 156 2.12 -3.24 7.15
N VAL A 157 3.04 -2.29 6.94
CA VAL A 157 4.47 -2.59 6.72
C VAL A 157 5.06 -3.29 7.94
N PHE A 158 4.85 -2.74 9.13
CA PHE A 158 5.43 -3.25 10.36
C PHE A 158 5.03 -4.71 10.63
N ILE A 159 3.72 -5.01 10.58
CA ILE A 159 3.20 -6.38 10.77
C ILE A 159 3.76 -7.32 9.69
N ALA A 160 3.82 -6.87 8.44
CA ALA A 160 4.41 -7.67 7.36
C ALA A 160 5.89 -7.99 7.58
N MET A 161 6.67 -7.04 8.08
CA MET A 161 8.08 -7.25 8.39
C MET A 161 8.25 -8.22 9.56
N MET A 162 7.47 -8.08 10.63
CA MET A 162 7.49 -9.01 11.77
C MET A 162 7.21 -10.44 11.32
N VAL A 163 6.11 -10.66 10.60
CA VAL A 163 5.76 -11.98 10.09
C VAL A 163 6.84 -12.56 9.19
N ASN A 164 7.47 -11.72 8.35
CA ASN A 164 8.53 -12.21 7.47
C ASN A 164 9.72 -12.73 8.28
N THR A 165 10.18 -11.94 9.25
CA THR A 165 11.30 -12.25 10.15
C THR A 165 11.03 -13.48 11.01
N ASP A 166 9.90 -13.49 11.73
CA ASP A 166 9.62 -14.49 12.75
C ASP A 166 9.48 -15.88 12.14
N ILE A 167 8.81 -15.99 10.98
CA ILE A 167 8.70 -17.26 10.25
C ILE A 167 10.05 -17.70 9.69
N GLU A 168 10.91 -16.76 9.24
CA GLU A 168 12.25 -17.08 8.77
C GLU A 168 13.11 -17.69 9.90
N ILE A 169 13.07 -17.08 11.09
CA ILE A 169 13.78 -17.54 12.28
C ILE A 169 13.25 -18.90 12.72
N LEU A 170 11.94 -19.06 12.81
CA LEU A 170 11.31 -20.32 13.20
C LEU A 170 11.71 -21.46 12.25
N ARG A 171 11.71 -21.20 10.94
CA ARG A 171 12.13 -22.16 9.92
C ARG A 171 13.59 -22.56 10.06
N LYS A 172 14.49 -21.60 10.31
CA LYS A 172 15.92 -21.87 10.54
C LYS A 172 16.12 -22.74 11.79
N LYS A 173 15.45 -22.41 12.91
CA LYS A 173 15.50 -23.21 14.15
C LYS A 173 15.00 -24.64 13.95
N LEU A 174 13.86 -24.82 13.26
CA LEU A 174 13.31 -26.15 12.98
C LEU A 174 14.22 -27.01 12.08
N LYS A 175 14.99 -26.38 11.18
CA LYS A 175 15.95 -27.08 10.32
C LYS A 175 17.20 -27.49 11.09
N ASN A 176 17.67 -26.64 12.00
CA ASN A 176 18.84 -26.93 12.85
C ASN A 176 18.57 -28.01 13.90
N ASN A 177 17.33 -28.15 14.40
CA ASN A 177 16.96 -29.21 15.34
C ASN A 177 16.73 -30.59 14.70
N LYS A 178 16.79 -30.69 13.37
CA LYS A 178 16.64 -31.95 12.61
C LYS A 178 17.97 -32.50 12.07
N LEU A 179 19.09 -31.87 12.43
CA LEU A 179 20.47 -32.33 12.21
C LEU A 179 21.04 -32.75 13.56
#